data_AF-A0A4Z1PFP1-F1
#
_entry.id   AF-A0A4Z1PFP1-F1
#
_cell.length_a   1.000
_cell.length_b   1.000
_cell.length_c   1.000
_cell.angle_alpha   90.00
_cell.angle_beta   90.00
_cell.angle_gamma   90.00
#
_symmetry.space_group_name_H-M   'P 1'
#
loop_
_entity.id
_entity.type
_entity.pdbx_description
1 polymer ?
#
loop_
_entity_poly.entity_id
_entity_poly.type
_entity_poly.pdbx_seq_one_letter_code
_entity_poly.pdbx_strand_id
1 'polypeptide(L)'
;MRLSIWVYSVAITISRLSPATVLEIIEITGGSYRSPYQDQSVSNVTGIVTVKTTTGLYLRSLTLDNADATSNSLLVFSSTIGSNLTVGDHIVLDGRITEYRMNAAAIYTTELTSPRNLRKISSNNPVEPVIIGAGGRLPPTTQCSLLDEGDVLAVPNNKSLISVLNLQLEPSMYGMDFWESLSGELVVIRRVTALSQPTTVSGSVSRTHSNPEAIVIGTPLDGTTNPTTTKLGDSLKDIVGVVKEDFNFYRIVPLTAIKIKSSLEPALPPGTALVSSNSCFGLTIGDYNVANLTPNSTHLPNIAEHIVKYMNAPDLVFSQEIQDDNGATNDEIVDADLTLTTLITAIEALSYTTYNYTTINPIDDQDGGEPGGNIRVAYLYNPSILRLRNPHPESSLDTNSVLPGPALSYNPGRMDPTNPAWDASRNPIVAEWETLHS
;
A
#
# COMPACT_ATOMS: atom_id res chain seq x y z
N MET A 1 50.38 -5.90 -83.50
CA MET A 1 50.02 -6.49 -82.20
C MET A 1 50.05 -5.39 -81.15
N ARG A 2 48.89 -4.91 -80.68
CA ARG A 2 48.80 -3.96 -79.55
C ARG A 2 48.56 -4.77 -78.28
N LEU A 3 49.44 -4.60 -77.29
CA LEU A 3 49.34 -5.22 -75.96
C LEU A 3 48.61 -4.22 -75.04
N SER A 4 47.48 -4.63 -74.47
CA SER A 4 46.74 -3.86 -73.46
C SER A 4 47.04 -4.44 -72.08
N ILE A 5 47.63 -3.63 -71.20
CA ILE A 5 47.84 -3.96 -69.79
C ILE A 5 46.70 -3.31 -68.99
N TRP A 6 45.96 -4.12 -68.24
CA TRP A 6 44.95 -3.64 -67.28
C TRP A 6 45.58 -3.62 -65.89
N VAL A 7 45.58 -2.44 -65.26
CA VAL A 7 45.96 -2.26 -63.85
C VAL A 7 44.67 -2.21 -63.04
N TYR A 8 44.44 -3.22 -62.19
CA TYR A 8 43.35 -3.20 -61.21
C TYR A 8 43.82 -2.44 -59.96
N SER A 9 43.13 -1.35 -59.62
CA SER A 9 43.32 -0.65 -58.34
C SER A 9 42.40 -1.26 -57.30
N VAL A 10 42.96 -1.84 -56.24
CA VAL A 10 42.21 -2.32 -55.07
C VAL A 10 42.07 -1.15 -54.10
N ALA A 11 40.84 -0.67 -53.89
CA ALA A 11 40.53 0.30 -52.84
C ALA A 11 40.36 -0.46 -51.51
N ILE A 12 41.27 -0.25 -50.57
CA ILE A 12 41.15 -0.74 -49.19
C ILE A 12 40.36 0.30 -48.40
N THR A 13 39.10 -0.03 -48.10
CA THR A 13 38.26 0.77 -47.20
C THR A 13 38.68 0.48 -45.76
N ILE A 14 39.43 1.38 -45.14
CA ILE A 14 39.76 1.30 -43.71
C ILE A 14 38.55 1.84 -42.93
N SER A 15 37.69 0.95 -42.46
CA SER A 15 36.62 1.27 -41.51
C SER A 15 37.25 1.66 -40.17
N ARG A 16 37.16 2.95 -39.82
CA ARG A 16 37.48 3.43 -38.46
C ARG A 16 36.43 2.85 -37.50
N LEU A 17 36.83 1.86 -36.71
CA LEU A 17 36.09 1.41 -35.53
C LEU A 17 36.21 2.51 -34.48
N SER A 18 35.13 3.27 -34.25
CA SER A 18 35.00 4.06 -33.03
C SER A 18 34.94 3.11 -31.85
N PRO A 19 35.65 3.36 -30.74
CA PRO A 19 35.48 2.54 -29.53
C PRO A 19 34.01 2.64 -29.10
N ALA A 20 33.36 1.49 -28.93
CA ALA A 20 32.02 1.46 -28.36
C ALA A 20 32.09 2.05 -26.96
N THR A 21 31.45 3.19 -26.75
CA THR A 21 31.28 3.81 -25.43
C THR A 21 30.47 2.85 -24.55
N VAL A 22 30.94 2.61 -23.32
CA VAL A 22 30.18 1.87 -22.31
C VAL A 22 28.90 2.66 -22.02
N LEU A 23 27.75 1.98 -22.07
CA LEU A 23 26.48 2.56 -21.67
C LEU A 23 26.29 2.29 -20.18
N GLU A 24 26.20 3.34 -19.38
CA GLU A 24 26.05 3.22 -17.93
C GLU A 24 24.59 2.92 -17.55
N ILE A 25 24.39 2.16 -16.48
CA ILE A 25 23.05 1.81 -15.99
C ILE A 25 22.22 3.06 -15.69
N ILE A 26 22.85 4.13 -15.19
CA ILE A 26 22.17 5.40 -14.93
C ILE A 26 21.59 6.08 -16.18
N GLU A 27 22.23 5.91 -17.33
CA GLU A 27 21.70 6.43 -18.60
C GLU A 27 20.47 5.62 -19.03
N ILE A 28 20.47 4.32 -18.72
CA ILE A 28 19.36 3.41 -19.00
C ILE A 28 18.17 3.72 -18.09
N THR A 29 18.36 3.79 -16.78
CA THR A 29 17.26 4.05 -15.83
C THR A 29 16.74 5.47 -15.99
N GLY A 30 17.64 6.45 -16.16
CA GLY A 30 17.27 7.84 -16.31
C GLY A 30 16.68 8.44 -15.04
N GLY A 31 16.31 9.73 -15.12
CA GLY A 31 15.81 10.52 -14.00
C GLY A 31 14.30 10.74 -13.99
N SER A 32 13.54 9.80 -14.53
CA SER A 32 12.07 9.87 -14.66
C SER A 32 11.48 8.47 -14.52
N TYR A 33 10.15 8.36 -14.45
CA TYR A 33 9.41 7.09 -14.31
C TYR A 33 9.47 6.14 -15.52
N ARG A 34 10.11 6.54 -16.61
CA ARG A 34 10.30 5.74 -17.82
C ARG A 34 11.68 5.99 -18.38
N SER A 35 12.34 4.90 -18.73
CA SER A 35 13.65 4.89 -19.33
C SER A 35 13.70 5.69 -20.65
N PRO A 36 14.74 6.51 -20.88
CA PRO A 36 15.00 7.10 -22.19
C PRO A 36 15.42 6.04 -23.24
N TYR A 37 15.74 4.83 -22.81
CA TYR A 37 16.08 3.68 -23.67
C TYR A 37 14.93 2.70 -23.86
N GLN A 38 13.71 3.03 -23.41
CA GLN A 38 12.56 2.16 -23.60
C GLN A 38 12.46 1.63 -25.04
N ASP A 39 12.29 0.31 -25.16
CA ASP A 39 12.17 -0.43 -26.41
C ASP A 39 13.43 -0.48 -27.30
N GLN A 40 14.56 0.05 -26.82
CA GLN A 40 15.82 0.06 -27.55
C GLN A 40 16.68 -1.17 -27.20
N SER A 41 17.44 -1.65 -28.20
CA SER A 41 18.54 -2.59 -27.95
C SER A 41 19.76 -1.82 -27.47
N VAL A 42 20.36 -2.30 -26.39
CA VAL A 42 21.57 -1.73 -25.79
C VAL A 42 22.69 -2.76 -25.80
N SER A 43 23.93 -2.28 -25.81
CA SER A 43 25.13 -3.11 -25.76
C SER A 43 26.12 -2.60 -24.73
N ASN A 44 27.01 -3.49 -24.29
CA ASN A 44 28.04 -3.22 -23.29
C ASN A 44 27.50 -2.66 -21.95
N VAL A 45 26.29 -3.08 -21.54
CA VAL A 45 25.76 -2.75 -20.20
C VAL A 45 26.64 -3.46 -19.19
N THR A 46 27.20 -2.71 -18.25
CA THR A 46 28.22 -3.20 -17.33
C THR A 46 27.80 -2.96 -15.89
N GLY A 47 28.00 -3.95 -15.01
CA GLY A 47 27.66 -3.80 -13.59
C GLY A 47 28.04 -4.99 -12.72
N ILE A 48 27.89 -4.81 -11.40
CA ILE A 48 28.07 -5.84 -10.38
C ILE A 48 26.74 -6.47 -10.06
N VAL A 49 26.69 -7.81 -10.04
CA VAL A 49 25.53 -8.58 -9.57
C VAL A 49 25.35 -8.33 -8.07
N THR A 50 24.28 -7.62 -7.69
CA THR A 50 23.98 -7.32 -6.28
C THR A 50 23.05 -8.35 -5.67
N VAL A 51 22.05 -8.80 -6.41
CA VAL A 51 21.04 -9.76 -5.96
C VAL A 51 20.64 -10.69 -7.10
N LYS A 52 20.35 -11.95 -6.76
CA LYS A 52 19.79 -12.94 -7.68
C LYS A 52 18.37 -13.30 -7.25
N THR A 53 17.49 -13.50 -8.22
CA THR A 53 16.12 -13.96 -8.00
C THR A 53 15.84 -15.20 -8.85
N THR A 54 14.66 -15.78 -8.73
CA THR A 54 14.20 -16.88 -9.61
C THR A 54 13.90 -16.41 -11.03
N THR A 55 13.69 -15.10 -11.24
CA THR A 55 13.31 -14.51 -12.53
C THR A 55 14.43 -13.69 -13.17
N GLY A 56 15.55 -13.47 -12.49
CA GLY A 56 16.61 -12.61 -12.98
C GLY A 56 17.70 -12.32 -11.97
N LEU A 57 18.39 -11.21 -12.19
CA LEU A 57 19.38 -10.65 -11.26
C LEU A 57 19.37 -9.12 -11.34
N TYR A 58 19.80 -8.47 -10.28
CA TYR A 58 19.99 -7.02 -10.24
C TYR A 58 21.47 -6.70 -10.48
N LEU A 59 21.72 -5.77 -11.39
CA LEU A 59 23.03 -5.20 -11.65
C LEU A 59 23.09 -3.79 -11.10
N ARG A 60 24.20 -3.44 -10.45
CA ARG A 60 24.51 -2.06 -10.07
C ARG A 60 25.68 -1.53 -10.88
N SER A 61 25.64 -0.26 -11.27
CA SER A 61 26.78 0.39 -11.94
C SER A 61 28.05 0.31 -11.06
N LEU A 62 29.20 0.28 -11.74
CA LEU A 62 30.52 0.37 -11.11
C LEU A 62 30.80 1.77 -10.57
N THR A 63 30.23 2.78 -11.22
CA THR A 63 30.37 4.18 -10.84
C THR A 63 29.05 4.60 -10.22
N LEU A 64 29.03 4.72 -8.90
CA LEU A 64 27.85 5.19 -8.20
C LEU A 64 27.69 6.68 -8.45
N ASP A 65 26.55 7.08 -9.00
CA ASP A 65 26.14 8.46 -8.93
C ASP A 65 25.56 8.75 -7.55
N ASN A 66 25.87 9.95 -7.05
CA ASN A 66 25.25 10.52 -5.86
C ASN A 66 24.05 11.41 -6.23
N ALA A 67 23.71 11.54 -7.52
CA ALA A 67 22.49 12.19 -7.95
C ALA A 67 21.29 11.43 -7.40
N ASP A 68 20.51 12.13 -6.58
CA ASP A 68 19.37 11.52 -5.92
C ASP A 68 18.30 11.05 -6.91
N ALA A 69 18.25 11.61 -8.13
CA ALA A 69 17.16 11.44 -9.09
C ALA A 69 17.22 10.17 -9.95
N THR A 70 18.20 9.28 -9.78
CA THR A 70 18.38 8.11 -10.67
C THR A 70 18.76 6.85 -9.90
N SER A 71 18.25 5.70 -10.33
CA SER A 71 18.71 4.42 -9.80
C SER A 71 20.05 4.00 -10.41
N ASN A 72 20.98 3.58 -9.56
CA ASN A 72 22.24 2.97 -9.98
C ASN A 72 22.09 1.50 -10.37
N SER A 73 20.87 0.95 -10.29
CA SER A 73 20.59 -0.47 -10.45
C SER A 73 19.55 -0.78 -11.52
N LEU A 74 19.71 -1.92 -12.19
CA LEU A 74 18.87 -2.40 -13.28
C LEU A 74 18.54 -3.88 -13.08
N LEU A 75 17.27 -4.23 -13.21
CA LEU A 75 16.83 -5.63 -13.28
C LEU A 75 17.21 -6.21 -14.65
N VAL A 76 17.96 -7.31 -14.65
CA VAL A 76 18.12 -8.18 -15.83
C VAL A 76 17.10 -9.31 -15.71
N PHE A 77 16.02 -9.22 -16.48
CA PHE A 77 14.93 -10.19 -16.47
C PHE A 77 15.26 -11.38 -17.38
N SER A 78 15.66 -12.48 -16.75
CA SER A 78 15.95 -13.77 -17.39
C SER A 78 16.13 -14.86 -16.34
N SER A 79 15.28 -15.89 -16.38
CA SER A 79 15.34 -17.01 -15.43
C SER A 79 16.60 -17.87 -15.55
N THR A 80 17.37 -17.75 -16.63
CA THR A 80 18.55 -18.60 -16.91
C THR A 80 19.88 -17.87 -16.73
N ILE A 81 19.90 -16.54 -16.81
CA ILE A 81 21.14 -15.73 -16.81
C ILE A 81 21.96 -15.91 -15.53
N GLY A 82 21.28 -16.11 -14.39
CA GLY A 82 21.90 -16.22 -13.07
C GLY A 82 22.52 -17.58 -12.77
N SER A 83 22.36 -18.60 -13.62
CA SER A 83 22.78 -19.98 -13.31
C SER A 83 24.29 -20.11 -13.02
N ASN A 84 25.14 -19.39 -13.76
CA ASN A 84 26.61 -19.44 -13.64
C ASN A 84 27.22 -18.18 -13.01
N LEU A 85 26.41 -17.36 -12.35
CA LEU A 85 26.83 -16.09 -11.73
C LEU A 85 26.62 -16.12 -10.23
N THR A 86 27.46 -15.39 -9.50
CA THR A 86 27.35 -15.17 -8.06
C THR A 86 27.22 -13.69 -7.74
N VAL A 87 26.62 -13.35 -6.59
CA VAL A 87 26.66 -11.97 -6.08
C VAL A 87 28.12 -11.51 -5.97
N GLY A 88 28.39 -10.28 -6.41
CA GLY A 88 29.74 -9.73 -6.52
C GLY A 88 30.45 -10.05 -7.84
N ASP A 89 29.84 -10.79 -8.77
CA ASP A 89 30.35 -10.90 -10.14
C ASP A 89 30.16 -9.59 -10.89
N HIS A 90 31.22 -9.08 -11.50
CA HIS A 90 31.16 -7.98 -12.45
C HIS A 90 31.00 -8.57 -13.84
N ILE A 91 29.91 -8.20 -14.51
CA ILE A 91 29.56 -8.71 -15.84
C ILE A 91 29.36 -7.57 -16.84
N VAL A 92 29.49 -7.92 -18.11
CA VAL A 92 29.03 -7.12 -19.24
C VAL A 92 28.06 -7.96 -20.06
N LEU A 93 26.99 -7.34 -20.57
CA LEU A 93 26.00 -7.97 -21.42
C LEU A 93 25.32 -6.97 -22.34
N ASP A 94 24.66 -7.49 -23.36
CA ASP A 94 23.74 -6.75 -24.22
C ASP A 94 22.31 -7.19 -23.94
N GLY A 95 21.33 -6.39 -24.37
CA GLY A 95 19.92 -6.76 -24.26
C GLY A 95 19.00 -5.75 -24.90
N ARG A 96 17.73 -5.78 -24.47
CA ARG A 96 16.70 -4.80 -24.84
C ARG A 96 16.12 -4.20 -23.56
N ILE A 97 15.95 -2.89 -23.52
CA ILE A 97 15.30 -2.22 -22.40
C ILE A 97 13.79 -2.21 -22.61
N THR A 98 13.05 -2.58 -21.58
CA THR A 98 11.59 -2.62 -21.57
C THR A 98 11.06 -1.98 -20.30
N GLU A 99 9.89 -1.37 -20.41
CA GLU A 99 9.12 -0.85 -19.27
C GLU A 99 8.02 -1.86 -18.94
N TYR A 100 8.19 -2.60 -17.85
CA TYR A 100 7.24 -3.61 -17.41
C TYR A 100 6.30 -3.05 -16.34
N ARG A 101 5.03 -3.45 -16.38
CA ARG A 101 4.07 -3.24 -15.28
C ARG A 101 3.10 -4.41 -15.23
N MET A 102 2.66 -4.78 -14.03
CA MET A 102 1.80 -5.95 -13.87
C MET A 102 0.33 -5.72 -14.29
N ASN A 103 -0.15 -4.47 -14.23
CA ASN A 103 -1.49 -4.09 -14.65
C ASN A 103 -1.52 -2.57 -14.97
N ALA A 104 -2.68 -2.04 -15.39
CA ALA A 104 -2.79 -0.64 -15.82
C ALA A 104 -2.61 0.40 -14.70
N ALA A 105 -2.82 0.04 -13.44
CA ALA A 105 -2.66 0.89 -12.26
C ALA A 105 -1.23 0.86 -11.66
N ALA A 106 -0.43 -0.15 -11.99
CA ALA A 106 0.95 -0.27 -11.54
C ALA A 106 1.89 0.72 -12.24
N ILE A 107 2.94 1.12 -11.51
CA ILE A 107 4.05 1.93 -12.04
C ILE A 107 4.95 1.02 -12.88
N TYR A 108 5.63 1.60 -13.86
CA TYR A 108 6.58 0.85 -14.67
C TYR A 108 7.87 0.55 -13.90
N THR A 109 8.48 -0.58 -14.24
CA THR A 109 9.84 -0.95 -13.87
C THR A 109 10.67 -1.06 -15.13
N THR A 110 11.77 -0.30 -15.20
CA THR A 110 12.78 -0.46 -16.25
C THR A 110 13.55 -1.77 -16.04
N GLU A 111 13.54 -2.62 -17.07
CA GLU A 111 14.27 -3.89 -17.06
C GLU A 111 15.01 -4.16 -18.37
N LEU A 112 16.12 -4.91 -18.29
CA LEU A 112 16.83 -5.46 -19.43
C LEU A 112 16.34 -6.89 -19.70
N THR A 113 15.74 -7.09 -20.86
CA THR A 113 15.26 -8.38 -21.36
C THR A 113 16.13 -8.90 -22.49
N SER A 114 15.92 -10.18 -22.85
CA SER A 114 16.65 -10.86 -23.93
C SER A 114 18.18 -10.73 -23.82
N PRO A 115 18.78 -11.01 -22.64
CA PRO A 115 20.20 -10.80 -22.43
C PRO A 115 21.04 -11.69 -23.36
N ARG A 116 22.10 -11.13 -23.92
CA ARG A 116 23.03 -11.82 -24.84
C ARG A 116 24.45 -11.31 -24.67
N ASN A 117 25.42 -12.00 -25.27
CA ASN A 117 26.84 -11.65 -25.20
C ASN A 117 27.37 -11.48 -23.77
N LEU A 118 26.82 -12.24 -22.82
CA LEU A 118 27.24 -12.21 -21.42
C LEU A 118 28.72 -12.59 -21.29
N ARG A 119 29.48 -11.75 -20.60
CA ARG A 119 30.87 -12.03 -20.22
C ARG A 119 31.13 -11.59 -18.79
N LYS A 120 31.70 -12.50 -18.00
CA LYS A 120 32.19 -12.19 -16.66
C LYS A 120 33.58 -11.56 -16.73
N ILE A 121 33.76 -10.44 -16.01
CA ILE A 121 34.99 -9.65 -15.98
C ILE A 121 35.82 -9.98 -14.74
N SER A 122 35.17 -9.97 -13.58
CA SER A 122 35.78 -10.30 -12.28
C SER A 122 34.72 -10.89 -11.34
N SER A 123 35.19 -11.44 -10.22
CA SER A 123 34.35 -12.02 -9.16
C SER A 123 34.75 -11.45 -7.81
N ASN A 124 33.90 -11.65 -6.79
CA ASN A 124 34.12 -11.21 -5.40
C ASN A 124 34.31 -9.69 -5.23
N ASN A 125 33.67 -8.89 -6.08
CA ASN A 125 33.61 -7.44 -5.87
C ASN A 125 32.69 -7.14 -4.67
N PRO A 126 33.00 -6.10 -3.86
CA PRO A 126 32.17 -5.74 -2.72
C PRO A 126 30.77 -5.30 -3.17
N VAL A 127 29.76 -5.70 -2.40
CA VAL A 127 28.36 -5.31 -2.61
C VAL A 127 27.86 -4.71 -1.31
N GLU A 128 27.77 -3.38 -1.27
CA GLU A 128 27.30 -2.64 -0.10
C GLU A 128 25.88 -2.11 -0.35
N PRO A 129 24.92 -2.33 0.56
CA PRO A 129 23.58 -1.79 0.41
C PRO A 129 23.55 -0.27 0.60
N VAL A 130 22.69 0.43 -0.14
CA VAL A 130 22.39 1.84 0.10
C VAL A 130 21.65 1.97 1.43
N ILE A 131 22.13 2.85 2.31
CA ILE A 131 21.50 3.08 3.61
C ILE A 131 20.28 3.98 3.42
N ILE A 132 19.14 3.55 3.96
CA ILE A 132 17.91 4.34 4.05
C ILE A 132 17.66 4.68 5.52
N GLY A 133 17.39 5.95 5.80
CA GLY A 133 17.28 6.50 7.15
C GLY A 133 18.57 7.17 7.63
N ALA A 134 18.76 7.21 8.95
CA ALA A 134 19.87 7.93 9.57
C ALA A 134 21.24 7.46 9.04
N GLY A 135 22.02 8.40 8.50
CA GLY A 135 23.34 8.12 7.91
C GLY A 135 23.31 7.69 6.44
N GLY A 136 22.15 7.78 5.79
CA GLY A 136 21.97 7.53 4.36
C GLY A 136 20.90 8.45 3.76
N ARG A 137 20.17 7.95 2.76
CA ARG A 137 19.11 8.71 2.09
C ARG A 137 17.85 8.74 2.96
N LEU A 138 17.23 9.91 3.09
CA LEU A 138 16.02 10.10 3.89
C LEU A 138 14.81 10.24 2.96
N PRO A 139 13.79 9.37 3.06
CA PRO A 139 12.57 9.58 2.33
C PRO A 139 11.89 10.87 2.79
N PRO A 140 11.27 11.65 1.87
CA PRO A 140 10.36 12.72 2.23
C PRO A 140 9.24 12.20 3.12
N THR A 141 8.72 13.04 4.01
CA THR A 141 7.69 12.64 4.99
C THR A 141 6.32 13.24 4.72
N THR A 142 6.16 14.12 3.73
CA THR A 142 4.90 14.87 3.55
C THR A 142 4.24 14.59 2.22
N GLN A 143 4.88 15.00 1.12
CA GLN A 143 4.30 14.97 -0.21
C GLN A 143 4.54 13.62 -0.91
N CYS A 144 3.48 13.04 -1.48
CA CYS A 144 3.57 11.78 -2.22
C CYS A 144 4.16 12.01 -3.61
N SER A 145 3.56 12.92 -4.37
CA SER A 145 3.97 13.29 -5.72
C SER A 145 3.75 14.78 -5.99
N LEU A 146 4.44 15.32 -7.00
CA LEU A 146 4.20 16.68 -7.50
C LEU A 146 2.75 16.88 -7.99
N LEU A 147 2.11 15.82 -8.48
CA LEU A 147 0.78 15.88 -9.10
C LEU A 147 -0.35 16.02 -8.08
N ASP A 148 -0.06 15.80 -6.80
CA ASP A 148 -1.04 15.99 -5.72
C ASP A 148 -1.23 17.47 -5.37
N GLU A 149 -0.38 18.37 -5.87
CA GLU A 149 -0.45 19.83 -5.63
C GLU A 149 -0.54 20.21 -4.13
N GLY A 150 -0.01 19.37 -3.24
CA GLY A 150 -0.09 19.59 -1.80
C GLY A 150 -1.28 18.93 -1.09
N ASP A 151 -2.23 18.37 -1.84
CA ASP A 151 -3.45 17.75 -1.31
C ASP A 151 -3.74 16.38 -1.96
N VAL A 152 -3.27 15.32 -1.31
CA VAL A 152 -3.46 13.92 -1.78
C VAL A 152 -4.94 13.48 -1.79
N LEU A 153 -5.82 14.23 -1.11
CA LEU A 153 -7.26 13.95 -1.06
C LEU A 153 -8.07 14.96 -1.87
N ALA A 154 -7.43 15.78 -2.70
CA ALA A 154 -8.11 16.75 -3.54
C ALA A 154 -9.08 16.07 -4.51
N VAL A 155 -10.25 16.70 -4.70
CA VAL A 155 -11.25 16.28 -5.69
C VAL A 155 -11.35 17.31 -6.84
N PRO A 156 -11.48 16.87 -8.11
CA PRO A 156 -11.41 15.48 -8.56
C PRO A 156 -10.01 14.90 -8.36
N ASN A 157 -9.92 13.66 -7.89
CA ASN A 157 -8.66 12.94 -7.74
C ASN A 157 -8.21 12.35 -9.09
N ASN A 158 -7.01 11.75 -9.13
CA ASN A 158 -6.48 11.05 -10.31
C ASN A 158 -6.55 11.88 -11.62
N LYS A 159 -6.28 13.18 -11.53
CA LYS A 159 -6.32 14.10 -12.69
C LYS A 159 -5.31 13.73 -13.78
N SER A 160 -4.22 13.06 -13.40
CA SER A 160 -3.14 12.61 -14.28
C SER A 160 -2.38 11.44 -13.66
N LEU A 161 -1.50 10.80 -14.43
CA LEU A 161 -0.65 9.69 -13.99
C LEU A 161 0.84 10.05 -14.10
N ILE A 162 1.62 9.70 -13.07
CA ILE A 162 3.06 10.01 -12.97
C ILE A 162 3.86 9.48 -14.18
N SER A 163 3.59 8.26 -14.65
CA SER A 163 4.28 7.66 -15.80
C SER A 163 3.80 8.21 -17.16
N VAL A 164 2.65 8.90 -17.20
CA VAL A 164 2.14 9.55 -18.43
C VAL A 164 2.82 10.90 -18.61
N LEU A 165 2.87 11.71 -17.55
CA LEU A 165 3.59 12.99 -17.60
C LEU A 165 5.10 12.79 -17.62
N ASN A 166 5.59 11.71 -16.96
CA ASN A 166 6.99 11.29 -16.93
C ASN A 166 7.94 12.45 -16.61
N LEU A 167 7.61 13.19 -15.56
CA LEU A 167 8.41 14.33 -15.12
C LEU A 167 9.74 13.87 -14.52
N GLN A 168 10.70 14.79 -14.47
CA GLN A 168 11.96 14.59 -13.77
C GLN A 168 11.68 14.32 -12.28
N LEU A 169 12.34 13.32 -11.72
CA LEU A 169 12.20 12.99 -10.30
C LEU A 169 12.78 14.10 -9.41
N GLU A 170 12.08 14.40 -8.31
CA GLU A 170 12.54 15.24 -7.21
C GLU A 170 12.51 14.46 -5.86
N PRO A 171 13.43 13.49 -5.65
CA PRO A 171 13.41 12.56 -4.50
C PRO A 171 13.54 13.18 -3.11
N SER A 172 14.02 14.41 -3.03
CA SER A 172 14.10 15.14 -1.75
C SER A 172 12.76 15.78 -1.36
N MET A 173 11.81 15.87 -2.30
CA MET A 173 10.52 16.52 -2.12
C MET A 173 9.37 15.52 -2.10
N TYR A 174 9.39 14.52 -3.00
CA TYR A 174 8.29 13.59 -3.21
C TYR A 174 8.72 12.15 -2.92
N GLY A 175 7.97 11.44 -2.08
CA GLY A 175 8.38 10.09 -1.70
C GLY A 175 8.17 9.05 -2.79
N MET A 176 7.23 9.24 -3.73
CA MET A 176 7.14 8.37 -4.92
C MET A 176 8.41 8.48 -5.78
N ASP A 177 8.92 9.69 -5.95
CA ASP A 177 10.15 9.96 -6.69
C ASP A 177 11.36 9.37 -5.94
N PHE A 178 11.35 9.42 -4.60
CA PHE A 178 12.36 8.80 -3.76
C PHE A 178 12.45 7.30 -4.00
N TRP A 179 11.33 6.58 -3.93
CA TRP A 179 11.32 5.14 -4.14
C TRP A 179 11.62 4.75 -5.58
N GLU A 180 11.18 5.53 -6.57
CA GLU A 180 11.54 5.33 -7.97
C GLU A 180 13.04 5.47 -8.19
N SER A 181 13.68 6.48 -7.58
CA SER A 181 15.13 6.67 -7.68
C SER A 181 15.95 5.53 -7.07
N LEU A 182 15.31 4.62 -6.36
CA LEU A 182 15.91 3.42 -5.77
C LEU A 182 15.45 2.14 -6.45
N SER A 183 14.67 2.19 -7.53
CA SER A 183 14.12 1.00 -8.17
C SER A 183 15.23 0.03 -8.60
N GLY A 184 15.17 -1.21 -8.12
CA GLY A 184 16.18 -2.26 -8.32
C GLY A 184 17.41 -2.18 -7.41
N GLU A 185 17.52 -1.15 -6.57
CA GLU A 185 18.67 -0.91 -5.69
C GLU A 185 18.64 -1.85 -4.47
N LEU A 186 19.80 -2.42 -4.13
CA LEU A 186 19.96 -3.15 -2.87
C LEU A 186 20.14 -2.14 -1.74
N VAL A 187 19.19 -2.15 -0.79
CA VAL A 187 19.11 -1.20 0.32
C VAL A 187 19.19 -1.88 1.68
N VAL A 188 19.52 -1.08 2.71
CA VAL A 188 19.36 -1.44 4.12
C VAL A 188 18.57 -0.35 4.83
N ILE A 189 17.42 -0.71 5.40
CA ILE A 189 16.65 0.15 6.31
C ILE A 189 17.04 -0.16 7.74
N ARG A 190 17.35 0.89 8.51
CA ARG A 190 17.75 0.79 9.91
C ARG A 190 16.69 1.40 10.82
N ARG A 191 16.63 0.93 12.07
CA ARG A 191 15.68 1.43 13.10
C ARG A 191 14.23 1.38 12.62
N VAL A 192 13.86 0.25 12.04
CA VAL A 192 12.55 0.05 11.45
C VAL A 192 11.50 -0.09 12.55
N THR A 193 10.38 0.60 12.39
CA THR A 193 9.18 0.46 13.23
C THR A 193 8.06 -0.09 12.36
N ALA A 194 7.41 -1.16 12.82
CA ALA A 194 6.27 -1.74 12.13
C ALA A 194 5.05 -0.81 12.25
N LEU A 195 4.47 -0.42 11.11
CA LEU A 195 3.25 0.39 11.05
C LEU A 195 1.98 -0.46 10.99
N SER A 196 2.11 -1.75 10.65
CA SER A 196 1.01 -2.71 10.58
C SER A 196 1.58 -4.12 10.37
N GLN A 197 0.69 -5.11 10.22
CA GLN A 197 1.09 -6.45 9.77
C GLN A 197 1.83 -6.38 8.41
N PRO A 198 2.68 -7.37 8.07
CA PRO A 198 3.68 -7.29 7.00
C PRO A 198 3.19 -7.16 5.55
N THR A 199 1.95 -6.71 5.31
CA THR A 199 1.31 -6.65 3.99
C THR A 199 0.51 -5.37 3.75
N THR A 200 0.47 -4.47 4.73
CA THR A 200 -0.34 -3.25 4.67
C THR A 200 0.50 -2.09 5.19
N VAL A 201 0.27 -0.89 4.68
CA VAL A 201 0.75 0.35 5.30
C VAL A 201 -0.44 0.95 6.05
N SER A 202 -0.38 0.99 7.38
CA SER A 202 -1.35 1.72 8.18
C SER A 202 -0.70 2.97 8.77
N GLY A 203 -1.11 4.13 8.28
CA GLY A 203 -0.74 5.43 8.81
C GLY A 203 -1.88 6.41 8.56
N SER A 204 -2.10 7.37 9.46
CA SER A 204 -3.11 8.40 9.24
C SER A 204 -2.70 9.27 8.06
N VAL A 205 -3.38 9.11 6.93
CA VAL A 205 -3.25 10.02 5.79
C VAL A 205 -4.04 11.29 6.11
N SER A 206 -3.42 12.45 5.91
CA SER A 206 -4.10 13.73 5.89
C SER A 206 -3.94 14.37 4.52
N ARG A 207 -4.73 15.41 4.22
CA ARG A 207 -4.62 16.17 2.96
C ARG A 207 -3.17 16.50 2.61
N THR A 208 -2.38 16.93 3.59
CA THR A 208 -1.01 17.39 3.39
C THR A 208 0.08 16.37 3.76
N HIS A 209 -0.30 15.15 4.14
CA HIS A 209 0.65 14.14 4.63
C HIS A 209 0.17 12.73 4.27
N SER A 210 0.81 12.10 3.29
CA SER A 210 0.44 10.75 2.82
C SER A 210 1.26 9.62 3.48
N ASN A 211 2.16 9.96 4.40
CA ASN A 211 3.17 9.03 4.96
C ASN A 211 4.04 8.37 3.88
N PRO A 212 4.61 9.13 2.92
CA PRO A 212 5.33 8.54 1.79
C PRO A 212 6.69 7.92 2.19
N GLU A 213 7.13 8.09 3.43
CA GLU A 213 8.24 7.39 4.06
C GLU A 213 7.91 5.95 4.48
N ALA A 214 6.63 5.57 4.50
CA ALA A 214 6.22 4.20 4.77
C ALA A 214 6.45 3.30 3.56
N ILE A 215 6.92 2.08 3.79
CA ILE A 215 7.25 1.13 2.73
C ILE A 215 6.77 -0.27 3.06
N VAL A 216 6.23 -0.96 2.07
CA VAL A 216 5.80 -2.36 2.21
C VAL A 216 7.02 -3.27 2.25
N ILE A 217 7.02 -4.26 3.14
CA ILE A 217 8.02 -5.32 3.15
C ILE A 217 7.47 -6.54 2.43
N GLY A 218 8.13 -6.95 1.35
CA GLY A 218 7.73 -8.10 0.54
C GLY A 218 8.12 -9.45 1.14
N THR A 219 7.83 -10.51 0.38
CA THR A 219 8.25 -11.88 0.70
C THR A 219 9.78 -12.04 0.57
N PRO A 220 10.45 -12.71 1.52
CA PRO A 220 11.89 -12.93 1.44
C PRO A 220 12.37 -13.72 0.22
N LEU A 221 13.49 -13.31 -0.37
CA LEU A 221 14.08 -13.94 -1.56
C LEU A 221 14.67 -15.33 -1.30
N ASP A 222 15.12 -15.62 -0.07
CA ASP A 222 15.68 -16.91 0.31
C ASP A 222 14.62 -18.00 0.60
N GLY A 223 13.33 -17.66 0.46
CA GLY A 223 12.20 -18.57 0.71
C GLY A 223 11.85 -18.72 2.19
N THR A 224 12.48 -17.96 3.10
CA THR A 224 12.03 -17.88 4.49
C THR A 224 10.72 -17.09 4.59
N THR A 225 9.99 -17.26 5.69
CA THR A 225 8.69 -16.63 5.90
C THR A 225 8.79 -15.53 6.95
N ASN A 226 8.24 -14.35 6.66
CA ASN A 226 8.11 -13.27 7.64
C ASN A 226 7.20 -13.71 8.82
N PRO A 227 7.49 -13.27 10.06
CA PRO A 227 6.69 -13.64 11.23
C PRO A 227 5.27 -13.06 11.16
N THR A 228 4.28 -13.88 11.49
CA THR A 228 2.87 -13.49 11.60
C THR A 228 2.52 -12.81 12.92
N THR A 229 3.48 -12.69 13.84
CA THR A 229 3.31 -12.10 15.18
C THR A 229 3.77 -10.64 15.26
N THR A 230 4.05 -10.00 14.13
CA THR A 230 4.46 -8.58 14.09
C THR A 230 3.27 -7.70 14.51
N LYS A 231 3.52 -6.76 15.42
CA LYS A 231 2.53 -5.81 15.94
C LYS A 231 2.86 -4.39 15.51
N LEU A 232 1.83 -3.55 15.45
CA LEU A 232 2.00 -2.09 15.34
C LEU A 232 2.94 -1.60 16.44
N GLY A 233 3.96 -0.83 16.06
CA GLY A 233 4.96 -0.29 16.98
C GLY A 233 6.14 -1.21 17.30
N ASP A 234 6.16 -2.45 16.80
CA ASP A 234 7.32 -3.33 16.96
C ASP A 234 8.57 -2.68 16.36
N SER A 235 9.67 -2.69 17.10
CA SER A 235 10.97 -2.38 16.54
C SER A 235 11.51 -3.63 15.85
N LEU A 236 11.95 -3.50 14.61
CA LEU A 236 12.56 -4.59 13.85
C LEU A 236 14.08 -4.40 13.80
N LYS A 237 14.81 -5.51 13.59
CA LYS A 237 16.22 -5.45 13.18
C LYS A 237 16.34 -4.85 11.78
N ASP A 238 17.55 -4.42 11.42
CA ASP A 238 17.85 -3.91 10.09
C ASP A 238 17.38 -4.90 9.01
N ILE A 239 16.74 -4.38 7.96
CA ILE A 239 16.23 -5.17 6.84
C ILE A 239 17.04 -4.81 5.62
N VAL A 240 17.65 -5.83 5.01
CA VAL A 240 18.40 -5.72 3.76
C VAL A 240 17.55 -6.34 2.65
N GLY A 241 17.36 -5.64 1.54
CA GLY A 241 16.50 -6.09 0.45
C GLY A 241 16.60 -5.22 -0.79
N VAL A 242 15.89 -5.61 -1.85
CA VAL A 242 15.85 -4.85 -3.10
C VAL A 242 14.56 -4.04 -3.17
N VAL A 243 14.65 -2.78 -3.55
CA VAL A 243 13.48 -1.95 -3.83
C VAL A 243 12.90 -2.38 -5.19
N LYS A 244 11.59 -2.63 -5.23
CA LYS A 244 10.89 -3.09 -6.44
C LYS A 244 9.45 -2.59 -6.42
N GLU A 245 8.88 -2.28 -7.59
CA GLU A 245 7.43 -2.14 -7.76
C GLU A 245 6.78 -3.53 -7.89
N ASP A 246 5.77 -3.80 -7.05
CA ASP A 246 4.98 -5.02 -7.13
C ASP A 246 3.66 -4.85 -6.38
N PHE A 247 2.56 -5.32 -6.97
CA PHE A 247 1.17 -5.12 -6.52
C PHE A 247 0.78 -3.65 -6.32
N ASN A 248 1.17 -2.76 -7.24
CA ASN A 248 0.85 -1.33 -7.27
C ASN A 248 1.56 -0.48 -6.19
N PHE A 249 2.57 -1.04 -5.51
CA PHE A 249 3.34 -0.33 -4.49
C PHE A 249 4.83 -0.60 -4.66
N TYR A 250 5.65 0.42 -4.34
CA TYR A 250 7.04 0.14 -4.01
C TYR A 250 7.12 -0.70 -2.75
N ARG A 251 8.04 -1.66 -2.76
CA ARG A 251 8.33 -2.53 -1.63
C ARG A 251 9.81 -2.81 -1.54
N ILE A 252 10.25 -3.14 -0.33
CA ILE A 252 11.56 -3.79 -0.13
C ILE A 252 11.32 -5.28 -0.09
N VAL A 253 11.87 -6.01 -1.06
CA VAL A 253 11.88 -7.48 -1.07
C VAL A 253 13.11 -7.92 -0.27
N PRO A 254 12.94 -8.40 0.99
CA PRO A 254 14.07 -8.65 1.86
C PRO A 254 14.87 -9.88 1.40
N LEU A 255 16.17 -9.90 1.68
CA LEU A 255 17.00 -11.06 1.37
C LEU A 255 16.65 -12.28 2.23
N THR A 256 16.25 -12.04 3.48
CA THR A 256 15.85 -13.04 4.48
C THR A 256 14.67 -12.52 5.29
N ALA A 257 13.93 -13.40 5.97
CA ALA A 257 12.82 -13.02 6.85
C ALA A 257 13.20 -11.91 7.85
N ILE A 258 12.28 -10.97 8.05
CA ILE A 258 12.42 -9.90 9.04
C ILE A 258 12.49 -10.48 10.46
N LYS A 259 13.11 -9.73 11.37
CA LYS A 259 13.27 -10.14 12.77
C LYS A 259 12.77 -9.04 13.70
N ILE A 260 11.78 -9.38 14.52
CA ILE A 260 11.30 -8.51 15.59
C ILE A 260 12.43 -8.36 16.62
N LYS A 261 12.80 -7.11 16.92
CA LYS A 261 13.80 -6.76 17.93
C LYS A 261 13.15 -6.60 19.30
N SER A 262 12.02 -5.91 19.35
CA SER A 262 11.25 -5.71 20.58
C SER A 262 9.82 -5.29 20.26
N SER A 263 8.89 -5.71 21.11
CA SER A 263 7.51 -5.26 21.10
C SER A 263 7.25 -4.27 22.22
N LEU A 264 6.21 -3.44 22.07
CA LEU A 264 5.71 -2.59 23.15
C LEU A 264 5.10 -3.45 24.25
N GLU A 265 5.37 -3.08 25.50
CA GLU A 265 4.80 -3.70 26.69
C GLU A 265 4.11 -2.64 27.56
N PRO A 266 2.88 -2.88 28.07
CA PRO A 266 2.08 -4.10 27.85
C PRO A 266 1.62 -4.26 26.40
N ALA A 267 1.41 -5.51 25.98
CA ALA A 267 1.01 -5.83 24.60
C ALA A 267 -0.29 -5.17 24.13
N LEU A 268 -1.18 -4.79 25.05
CA LEU A 268 -2.41 -4.03 24.79
C LEU A 268 -2.38 -2.74 25.59
N PRO A 269 -2.87 -1.61 25.02
CA PRO A 269 -2.94 -0.35 25.75
C PRO A 269 -3.93 -0.47 26.93
N PRO A 270 -3.82 0.40 27.96
CA PRO A 270 -4.89 0.53 28.93
C PRO A 270 -6.17 1.00 28.24
N GLY A 271 -7.33 0.69 28.84
CA GLY A 271 -8.59 1.25 28.38
C GLY A 271 -8.62 2.78 28.47
N THR A 272 -9.49 3.39 27.69
CA THR A 272 -9.70 4.83 27.69
C THR A 272 -10.08 5.34 29.08
N ALA A 273 -9.60 6.54 29.42
CA ALA A 273 -10.01 7.25 30.62
C ALA A 273 -11.25 8.13 30.40
N LEU A 274 -11.79 8.15 29.17
CA LEU A 274 -13.00 8.89 28.86
C LEU A 274 -14.21 8.29 29.58
N VAL A 275 -14.96 9.15 30.25
CA VAL A 275 -16.17 8.80 31.00
C VAL A 275 -17.30 9.71 30.54
N SER A 276 -18.49 9.12 30.39
CA SER A 276 -19.69 9.91 30.16
C SER A 276 -20.11 10.66 31.42
N SER A 277 -20.71 11.82 31.22
CA SER A 277 -21.46 12.52 32.27
C SER A 277 -22.92 12.06 32.35
N ASN A 278 -23.34 11.17 31.45
CA ASN A 278 -24.73 10.75 31.22
C ASN A 278 -25.68 11.94 30.99
N SER A 279 -25.17 13.01 30.37
CA SER A 279 -25.89 14.25 30.09
C SER A 279 -25.37 14.92 28.81
N CYS A 280 -26.03 15.98 28.34
CA CYS A 280 -25.55 16.75 27.18
C CYS A 280 -24.22 17.48 27.40
N PHE A 281 -23.67 17.50 28.62
CA PHE A 281 -22.38 18.13 28.93
C PHE A 281 -21.17 17.22 28.70
N GLY A 282 -21.37 15.93 28.46
CA GLY A 282 -20.29 14.99 28.22
C GLY A 282 -20.82 13.63 27.81
N LEU A 283 -20.71 13.33 26.52
CA LEU A 283 -21.02 12.04 25.91
C LEU A 283 -19.73 11.35 25.48
N THR A 284 -19.70 10.03 25.57
CA THR A 284 -18.63 9.21 25.00
C THR A 284 -19.09 8.58 23.69
N ILE A 285 -18.24 8.68 22.66
CA ILE A 285 -18.52 8.12 21.34
C ILE A 285 -17.36 7.20 20.96
N GLY A 286 -17.68 5.96 20.60
CA GLY A 286 -16.75 4.98 20.08
C GLY A 286 -16.96 4.75 18.59
N ASP A 287 -15.88 4.41 17.89
CA ASP A 287 -15.93 3.88 16.52
C ASP A 287 -15.21 2.53 16.52
N TYR A 288 -15.84 1.49 15.97
CA TYR A 288 -15.27 0.16 16.02
C TYR A 288 -15.68 -0.73 14.82
N ASN A 289 -14.67 -1.20 14.09
CA ASN A 289 -14.83 -2.21 13.06
C ASN A 289 -14.81 -3.61 13.69
N VAL A 290 -15.86 -4.39 13.46
CA VAL A 290 -16.08 -5.70 14.09
C VAL A 290 -15.79 -6.90 13.18
N ALA A 291 -15.14 -6.67 12.03
CA ALA A 291 -14.63 -7.69 11.12
C ALA A 291 -15.68 -8.72 10.67
N ASN A 292 -16.58 -8.30 9.77
CA ASN A 292 -17.71 -9.10 9.24
C ASN A 292 -18.44 -9.89 10.34
N LEU A 293 -18.92 -9.19 11.36
CA LEU A 293 -19.50 -9.83 12.54
C LEU A 293 -20.82 -10.52 12.22
N THR A 294 -20.95 -11.78 12.62
CA THR A 294 -22.17 -12.61 12.54
C THR A 294 -22.57 -13.06 13.96
N PRO A 295 -23.76 -13.66 14.16
CA PRO A 295 -24.16 -14.15 15.50
C PRO A 295 -23.25 -15.29 16.01
N ASN A 296 -22.63 -16.03 15.10
CA ASN A 296 -21.81 -17.22 15.42
C ASN A 296 -20.30 -16.94 15.37
N SER A 297 -19.90 -15.68 15.18
CA SER A 297 -18.50 -15.28 15.10
C SER A 297 -17.76 -15.61 16.40
N THR A 298 -16.71 -16.41 16.31
CA THR A 298 -15.91 -16.83 17.48
C THR A 298 -15.21 -15.66 18.17
N HIS A 299 -15.02 -14.54 17.48
CA HIS A 299 -14.44 -13.31 18.01
C HIS A 299 -15.46 -12.34 18.63
N LEU A 300 -16.77 -12.60 18.55
CA LEU A 300 -17.81 -11.74 19.13
C LEU A 300 -17.60 -11.49 20.64
N PRO A 301 -17.28 -12.50 21.48
CA PRO A 301 -17.00 -12.25 22.89
C PRO A 301 -15.83 -11.28 23.13
N ASN A 302 -14.80 -11.33 22.28
CA ASN A 302 -13.65 -10.42 22.37
C ASN A 302 -14.05 -8.99 21.99
N ILE A 303 -14.90 -8.81 20.99
CA ILE A 303 -15.44 -7.49 20.61
C ILE A 303 -16.22 -6.89 21.77
N ALA A 304 -17.11 -7.65 22.40
CA ALA A 304 -17.86 -7.19 23.57
C ALA A 304 -16.92 -6.82 24.72
N GLU A 305 -15.88 -7.64 24.97
CA GLU A 305 -14.84 -7.32 25.94
C GLU A 305 -14.10 -6.03 25.59
N HIS A 306 -13.80 -5.77 24.32
CA HIS A 306 -13.11 -4.56 23.92
C HIS A 306 -13.96 -3.30 24.14
N ILE A 307 -15.23 -3.35 23.77
CA ILE A 307 -16.18 -2.25 23.99
C ILE A 307 -16.28 -1.92 25.48
N VAL A 308 -16.32 -2.94 26.34
CA VAL A 308 -16.43 -2.74 27.79
C VAL A 308 -15.10 -2.31 28.42
N LYS A 309 -14.01 -3.05 28.18
CA LYS A 309 -12.75 -2.86 28.91
C LYS A 309 -11.87 -1.76 28.31
N TYR A 310 -11.81 -1.65 26.99
CA TYR A 310 -10.92 -0.70 26.32
C TYR A 310 -11.62 0.59 25.94
N MET A 311 -12.89 0.53 25.56
CA MET A 311 -13.68 1.72 25.18
C MET A 311 -14.54 2.27 26.32
N ASN A 312 -14.59 1.58 27.45
CA ASN A 312 -15.35 1.98 28.65
C ASN A 312 -16.87 2.16 28.37
N ALA A 313 -17.44 1.24 27.57
CA ALA A 313 -18.87 1.20 27.20
C ALA A 313 -19.44 2.58 26.80
N PRO A 314 -19.07 3.13 25.64
CA PRO A 314 -19.47 4.47 25.21
C PRO A 314 -20.99 4.68 25.10
N ASP A 315 -21.48 5.92 25.27
CA ASP A 315 -22.92 6.20 25.10
C ASP A 315 -23.43 5.91 23.69
N LEU A 316 -22.55 6.07 22.69
CA LEU A 316 -22.81 5.80 21.28
C LEU A 316 -21.60 5.07 20.69
N VAL A 317 -21.84 3.99 19.95
CA VAL A 317 -20.82 3.26 19.20
C VAL A 317 -21.23 3.23 17.73
N PHE A 318 -20.39 3.79 16.86
CA PHE A 318 -20.47 3.53 15.43
C PHE A 318 -19.78 2.20 15.15
N SER A 319 -20.55 1.21 14.71
CA SER A 319 -20.09 -0.15 14.44
C SER A 319 -20.04 -0.38 12.93
N GLN A 320 -18.89 -0.84 12.46
CA GLN A 320 -18.65 -1.14 11.04
C GLN A 320 -18.50 -2.63 10.84
N GLU A 321 -18.89 -3.10 9.67
CA GLU A 321 -18.81 -4.51 9.28
C GLU A 321 -19.77 -5.46 10.01
N ILE A 322 -21.01 -5.01 10.17
CA ILE A 322 -22.11 -5.85 10.66
C ILE A 322 -22.68 -6.67 9.51
N GLN A 323 -22.64 -8.00 9.64
CA GLN A 323 -23.11 -8.95 8.64
C GLN A 323 -24.57 -9.40 8.89
N ASP A 324 -25.16 -10.03 7.87
CA ASP A 324 -26.50 -10.61 7.92
C ASP A 324 -26.61 -11.66 9.03
N ASP A 325 -27.84 -11.93 9.44
CA ASP A 325 -28.18 -12.90 10.49
C ASP A 325 -27.69 -14.32 10.16
N ASN A 326 -27.55 -14.63 8.87
CA ASN A 326 -27.04 -15.90 8.33
C ASN A 326 -25.59 -15.82 7.79
N GLY A 327 -24.88 -14.71 8.02
CA GLY A 327 -23.49 -14.54 7.59
C GLY A 327 -23.35 -14.19 6.11
N ALA A 328 -22.40 -14.82 5.41
CA ALA A 328 -22.13 -14.59 3.99
C ALA A 328 -22.88 -15.56 3.07
N THR A 329 -24.04 -16.06 3.52
CA THR A 329 -24.85 -16.97 2.71
C THR A 329 -25.55 -16.15 1.63
N ASN A 330 -25.25 -16.40 0.35
CA ASN A 330 -25.91 -15.70 -0.76
C ASN A 330 -27.37 -16.20 -0.89
N ASP A 331 -28.27 -15.47 -0.24
CA ASP A 331 -29.72 -15.59 -0.30
C ASP A 331 -30.36 -14.22 0.02
N GLU A 332 -31.69 -14.15 0.00
CA GLU A 332 -32.44 -12.89 0.16
C GLU A 332 -32.42 -12.32 1.61
N ILE A 333 -31.70 -12.93 2.56
CA ILE A 333 -31.66 -12.46 3.95
C ILE A 333 -30.68 -11.29 4.06
N VAL A 334 -31.25 -10.10 4.28
CA VAL A 334 -30.50 -8.85 4.49
C VAL A 334 -30.68 -8.27 5.89
N ASP A 335 -31.29 -9.01 6.82
CA ASP A 335 -31.49 -8.56 8.20
C ASP A 335 -30.24 -8.81 9.05
N ALA A 336 -29.95 -7.92 10.01
CA ALA A 336 -28.83 -8.05 10.94
C ALA A 336 -29.26 -8.00 12.41
N ASP A 337 -30.55 -8.21 12.69
CA ASP A 337 -31.14 -8.08 14.01
C ASP A 337 -30.60 -9.12 14.99
N LEU A 338 -30.45 -10.38 14.55
CA LEU A 338 -29.83 -11.44 15.35
C LEU A 338 -28.36 -11.14 15.62
N THR A 339 -27.62 -10.65 14.62
CA THR A 339 -26.21 -10.27 14.77
C THR A 339 -26.05 -9.18 15.83
N LEU A 340 -26.80 -8.08 15.70
CA LEU A 340 -26.72 -6.92 16.58
C LEU A 340 -27.21 -7.24 18.00
N THR A 341 -28.32 -7.97 18.12
CA THR A 341 -28.86 -8.39 19.43
C THR A 341 -27.88 -9.32 20.16
N THR A 342 -27.20 -10.21 19.44
CA THR A 342 -26.18 -11.10 20.03
C THR A 342 -25.01 -10.30 20.59
N LEU A 343 -24.51 -9.30 19.85
CA LEU A 343 -23.44 -8.41 20.32
C LEU A 343 -23.87 -7.60 21.56
N ILE A 344 -25.05 -6.99 21.52
CA ILE A 344 -25.57 -6.19 22.63
C ILE A 344 -25.73 -7.03 23.90
N THR A 345 -26.28 -8.24 23.75
CA THR A 345 -26.44 -9.18 24.89
C THR A 345 -25.10 -9.53 25.52
N ALA A 346 -24.06 -9.73 24.71
CA ALA A 346 -22.70 -10.00 25.21
C ALA A 346 -22.11 -8.80 25.95
N ILE A 347 -22.34 -7.57 25.47
CA ILE A 347 -21.90 -6.33 26.14
C ILE A 347 -22.63 -6.12 27.48
N GLU A 348 -23.95 -6.35 27.49
CA GLU A 348 -24.78 -6.22 28.69
C GLU A 348 -24.33 -7.23 29.77
N ALA A 349 -24.04 -8.48 29.37
CA ALA A 349 -23.57 -9.50 30.29
C ALA A 349 -22.23 -9.15 30.99
N LEU A 350 -21.39 -8.33 30.35
CA LEU A 350 -20.07 -7.92 30.86
C LEU A 350 -20.10 -6.63 31.69
N SER A 351 -21.02 -5.71 31.39
CA SER A 351 -20.99 -4.33 31.92
C SER A 351 -22.29 -3.86 32.57
N TYR A 352 -23.39 -4.61 32.42
CA TYR A 352 -24.76 -4.19 32.70
C TYR A 352 -25.23 -2.98 31.89
N THR A 353 -24.46 -2.52 30.90
CA THR A 353 -24.86 -1.45 30.00
C THR A 353 -25.77 -2.04 28.92
N THR A 354 -27.00 -1.54 28.88
CA THR A 354 -27.96 -1.87 27.82
C THR A 354 -27.72 -0.98 26.62
N TYR A 355 -27.67 -1.56 25.42
CA TYR A 355 -27.69 -0.82 24.17
C TYR A 355 -28.98 -1.12 23.40
N ASN A 356 -29.41 -0.14 22.61
CA ASN A 356 -30.29 -0.37 21.48
C ASN A 356 -29.51 -0.04 20.19
N TYR A 357 -30.05 -0.35 19.01
CA TYR A 357 -29.37 -0.07 17.75
C TYR A 357 -30.26 0.59 16.71
N THR A 358 -29.62 1.13 15.69
CA THR A 358 -30.26 1.56 14.45
C THR A 358 -29.33 1.34 13.27
N THR A 359 -29.90 0.91 12.15
CA THR A 359 -29.21 0.64 10.88
C THR A 359 -30.22 0.74 9.74
N ILE A 360 -29.75 0.68 8.49
CA ILE A 360 -30.59 0.61 7.29
C ILE A 360 -30.12 -0.61 6.50
N ASN A 361 -31.04 -1.58 6.35
CA ASN A 361 -30.74 -2.78 5.59
C ASN A 361 -30.32 -2.44 4.16
N PRO A 362 -29.31 -3.13 3.63
CA PRO A 362 -28.89 -3.04 2.24
C PRO A 362 -29.92 -3.65 1.30
N ILE A 363 -29.72 -3.43 0.00
CA ILE A 363 -30.32 -4.30 -1.02
C ILE A 363 -29.42 -5.50 -1.16
N ASP A 364 -30.04 -6.67 -1.31
CA ASP A 364 -29.35 -7.93 -1.58
C ASP A 364 -28.34 -7.80 -2.72
N ASP A 365 -27.12 -8.27 -2.45
CA ASP A 365 -25.94 -8.23 -3.32
C ASP A 365 -25.53 -6.83 -3.83
N GLN A 366 -26.01 -5.73 -3.23
CA GLN A 366 -25.65 -4.36 -3.65
C GLN A 366 -24.63 -3.65 -2.73
N ASP A 367 -24.58 -4.02 -1.45
CA ASP A 367 -23.63 -3.48 -0.48
C ASP A 367 -22.71 -4.59 0.05
N GLY A 368 -21.56 -4.20 0.59
CA GLY A 368 -20.69 -5.12 1.34
C GLY A 368 -19.37 -5.45 0.64
N GLY A 369 -18.44 -6.03 1.40
CA GLY A 369 -17.09 -6.37 0.95
C GLY A 369 -16.77 -7.86 0.93
N GLU A 370 -17.73 -8.71 1.32
CA GLU A 370 -17.59 -10.18 1.33
C GLU A 370 -18.61 -10.77 0.36
N PRO A 371 -18.20 -11.64 -0.59
CA PRO A 371 -19.12 -12.23 -1.54
C PRO A 371 -20.29 -12.97 -0.87
N GLY A 372 -21.52 -12.63 -1.25
CA GLY A 372 -22.75 -13.27 -0.79
C GLY A 372 -23.29 -12.77 0.55
N GLY A 373 -22.64 -11.80 1.21
CA GLY A 373 -23.18 -11.17 2.42
C GLY A 373 -23.31 -9.66 2.25
N ASN A 374 -24.31 -9.09 2.90
CA ASN A 374 -24.74 -7.72 2.68
C ASN A 374 -24.23 -6.78 3.77
N ILE A 375 -22.92 -6.64 3.92
CA ILE A 375 -22.34 -6.02 5.10
C ILE A 375 -22.72 -4.53 5.22
N ARG A 376 -23.02 -4.07 6.44
CA ARG A 376 -23.46 -2.69 6.71
C ARG A 376 -22.77 -2.04 7.90
N VAL A 377 -23.13 -0.79 8.15
CA VAL A 377 -22.80 -0.02 9.35
C VAL A 377 -24.01 0.09 10.27
N ALA A 378 -23.80 0.23 11.57
CA ALA A 378 -24.86 0.39 12.57
C ALA A 378 -24.42 1.35 13.68
N TYR A 379 -25.39 2.00 14.32
CA TYR A 379 -25.15 2.66 15.60
C TYR A 379 -25.68 1.79 16.73
N LEU A 380 -24.87 1.53 17.75
CA LEU A 380 -25.32 1.07 19.07
C LEU A 380 -25.39 2.29 19.99
N TYR A 381 -26.48 2.49 20.72
CA TYR A 381 -26.62 3.62 21.63
C TYR A 381 -27.21 3.19 22.96
N ASN A 382 -26.79 3.83 24.05
CA ASN A 382 -27.38 3.62 25.36
C ASN A 382 -28.75 4.35 25.42
N PRO A 383 -29.89 3.61 25.42
CA PRO A 383 -31.20 4.21 25.32
C PRO A 383 -31.64 4.94 26.61
N SER A 384 -30.89 4.81 27.70
CA SER A 384 -31.11 5.60 28.92
C SER A 384 -30.51 7.01 28.84
N ILE A 385 -29.64 7.27 27.86
CA ILE A 385 -28.93 8.54 27.70
C ILE A 385 -29.32 9.21 26.39
N LEU A 386 -29.38 8.45 25.30
CA LEU A 386 -29.59 8.95 23.94
C LEU A 386 -30.82 8.34 23.29
N ARG A 387 -31.43 9.11 22.39
CA ARG A 387 -32.39 8.60 21.40
C ARG A 387 -32.20 9.29 20.07
N LEU A 388 -32.71 8.67 19.00
CA LEU A 388 -32.84 9.33 17.71
C LEU A 388 -33.80 10.52 17.84
N ARG A 389 -33.39 11.65 17.28
CA ARG A 389 -34.22 12.85 17.20
C ARG A 389 -35.21 12.72 16.04
N ASN A 390 -36.51 12.76 16.31
CA ASN A 390 -37.57 12.69 15.28
C ASN A 390 -37.35 11.55 14.26
N PRO A 391 -37.28 10.28 14.69
CA PRO A 391 -36.91 9.17 13.81
C PRO A 391 -37.89 9.02 12.64
N HIS A 392 -37.35 9.01 11.43
CA HIS A 392 -38.05 8.84 10.15
C HIS A 392 -37.10 8.19 9.12
N PRO A 393 -36.64 6.95 9.38
CA PRO A 393 -35.78 6.24 8.44
C PRO A 393 -36.52 5.96 7.12
N GLU A 394 -35.75 5.85 6.05
CA GLU A 394 -36.23 5.47 4.70
C GLU A 394 -35.48 4.26 4.14
N SER A 395 -35.79 3.91 2.89
CA SER A 395 -35.21 2.76 2.19
C SER A 395 -33.73 2.94 1.83
N SER A 396 -33.12 1.83 1.41
CA SER A 396 -31.71 1.73 1.04
C SER A 396 -31.26 2.62 -0.12
N LEU A 397 -32.18 3.11 -0.95
CA LEU A 397 -31.91 3.96 -2.13
C LEU A 397 -32.27 5.43 -1.91
N ASP A 398 -32.88 5.78 -0.78
CA ASP A 398 -33.29 7.15 -0.52
C ASP A 398 -32.09 8.02 -0.14
N THR A 399 -31.84 9.04 -0.96
CA THR A 399 -30.72 9.96 -0.75
C THR A 399 -31.04 10.90 0.40
N ASN A 400 -30.20 10.88 1.45
CA ASN A 400 -30.33 11.82 2.55
C ASN A 400 -29.80 13.21 2.19
N SER A 401 -30.31 14.23 2.87
CA SER A 401 -29.88 15.62 2.70
C SER A 401 -29.92 16.38 4.01
N VAL A 402 -29.02 17.35 4.16
CA VAL A 402 -29.06 18.31 5.28
C VAL A 402 -30.06 19.41 4.93
N LEU A 403 -31.07 19.57 5.77
CA LEU A 403 -32.10 20.60 5.67
C LEU A 403 -31.65 21.90 6.34
N PRO A 404 -32.37 23.03 6.17
CA PRO A 404 -32.09 24.25 6.92
C PRO A 404 -32.11 24.01 8.45
N GLY A 405 -30.99 24.31 9.12
CA GLY A 405 -30.76 23.99 10.54
C GLY A 405 -29.97 22.69 10.72
N PRO A 406 -29.80 22.18 11.95
CA PRO A 406 -29.23 20.86 12.19
C PRO A 406 -30.35 19.81 12.09
N ALA A 407 -30.84 19.57 10.87
CA ALA A 407 -31.93 18.63 10.56
C ALA A 407 -31.60 17.80 9.30
N LEU A 408 -31.93 16.50 9.31
CA LEU A 408 -31.81 15.60 8.16
C LEU A 408 -33.18 15.36 7.51
N SER A 409 -33.19 15.10 6.20
CA SER A 409 -34.41 14.64 5.52
C SER A 409 -34.83 13.25 6.00
N TYR A 410 -33.88 12.38 6.35
CA TYR A 410 -34.08 11.04 6.90
C TYR A 410 -33.15 10.77 8.09
N ASN A 411 -33.67 10.17 9.16
CA ASN A 411 -32.95 9.93 10.40
C ASN A 411 -33.26 8.54 11.01
N PRO A 412 -32.29 7.59 10.92
CA PRO A 412 -31.07 7.67 10.13
C PRO A 412 -31.35 7.73 8.62
N GLY A 413 -30.36 8.11 7.82
CA GLY A 413 -30.42 8.03 6.36
C GLY A 413 -29.06 7.77 5.71
N ARG A 414 -29.07 7.21 4.49
CA ARG A 414 -27.84 6.88 3.73
C ARG A 414 -27.28 8.08 2.97
N MET A 415 -25.96 8.14 2.85
CA MET A 415 -25.28 9.22 2.12
C MET A 415 -25.12 8.87 0.64
N ASP A 416 -25.86 9.55 -0.24
CA ASP A 416 -25.73 9.42 -1.71
C ASP A 416 -25.70 7.94 -2.18
N PRO A 417 -26.75 7.15 -1.92
CA PRO A 417 -26.70 5.70 -2.02
C PRO A 417 -26.54 5.14 -3.44
N THR A 418 -26.72 5.98 -4.47
CA THR A 418 -26.49 5.59 -5.87
C THR A 418 -25.10 5.98 -6.37
N ASN A 419 -24.22 6.51 -5.51
CA ASN A 419 -22.89 6.90 -5.92
C ASN A 419 -22.04 5.65 -6.22
N PRO A 420 -21.41 5.56 -7.41
CA PRO A 420 -20.52 4.44 -7.75
C PRO A 420 -19.33 4.26 -6.79
N ALA A 421 -19.00 5.26 -5.98
CA ALA A 421 -18.01 5.14 -4.92
C ALA A 421 -18.39 4.09 -3.85
N TRP A 422 -19.67 3.70 -3.78
CA TRP A 422 -20.16 2.68 -2.85
C TRP A 422 -20.23 1.28 -3.44
N ASP A 423 -19.90 1.09 -4.72
CA ASP A 423 -19.86 -0.24 -5.35
C ASP A 423 -18.97 -1.19 -4.54
N ALA A 424 -19.54 -2.33 -4.10
CA ALA A 424 -18.87 -3.31 -3.23
C ALA A 424 -18.27 -2.69 -1.93
N SER A 425 -18.96 -1.69 -1.38
CA SER A 425 -18.60 -1.02 -0.12
C SER A 425 -19.78 -0.98 0.83
N ARG A 426 -19.54 -0.51 2.06
CA ARG A 426 -20.57 -0.30 3.08
C ARG A 426 -21.04 1.14 2.95
N ASN A 427 -22.24 1.34 2.45
CA ASN A 427 -22.81 2.68 2.32
C ASN A 427 -22.93 3.36 3.72
N PRO A 428 -22.33 4.55 3.92
CA PRO A 428 -22.42 5.25 5.19
C PRO A 428 -23.84 5.68 5.56
N ILE A 429 -24.19 5.55 6.84
CA ILE A 429 -25.41 6.12 7.42
C ILE A 429 -25.05 7.36 8.24
N VAL A 430 -25.99 8.30 8.31
CA VAL A 430 -25.93 9.47 9.20
C VAL A 430 -27.19 9.52 10.06
N ALA A 431 -27.03 9.94 11.31
CA ALA A 431 -28.13 10.03 12.26
C ALA A 431 -28.04 11.28 13.14
N GLU A 432 -29.19 11.80 13.56
CA GLU A 432 -29.34 12.87 14.54
C GLU A 432 -29.78 12.31 15.88
N TRP A 433 -29.11 12.78 16.93
CA TRP A 433 -29.28 12.29 18.29
C TRP A 433 -29.69 13.42 19.23
N GLU A 434 -30.44 13.09 20.25
CA GLU A 434 -30.72 13.98 21.39
C GLU A 434 -30.58 13.22 22.72
N THR A 435 -30.18 13.94 23.77
CA THR A 435 -30.10 13.38 25.11
C THR A 435 -31.47 13.37 25.78
N LEU A 436 -31.73 12.36 26.62
CA LEU A 436 -32.96 12.29 27.41
C LEU A 436 -32.95 13.26 28.61
N HIS A 437 -31.77 13.61 29.07
CA HIS A 437 -31.54 14.48 30.21
C HIS A 437 -30.63 15.65 29.79
N SER A 438 -31.10 16.87 30.06
CA SER A 438 -30.41 18.14 29.77
C SER A 438 -29.66 18.66 30.97
#